data_AF-A0A2V5HHN8-F1
#
_entry.id   AF-A0A2V5HHN8-F1
#
_cell.length_a   1.000
_cell.length_b   1.000
_cell.length_c   1.000
_cell.angle_alpha   90.00
_cell.angle_beta   90.00
_cell.angle_gamma   90.00
#
_symmetry.space_group_name_H-M   'P 1'
#
loop_
_entity.id
_entity.type
_entity.pdbx_description
1 polymer ?
#
loop_
_entity_poly.entity_id
_entity_poly.type
_entity_poly.pdbx_seq_one_letter_code
_entity_poly.pdbx_strand_id
1 'polypeptide(L)'
;MHNLTSSLDPLYSSGGKGSMRYFFLHGGYSRLPFPDDEVSVEAKVLVFNGQGKIVFDHSTDEPTSRYHFINRALVSVDDQQDAHVPARIFVETLLKNISIPTLLFAEIPRDQVIAGDSEEDSRFLYVVLVTLGRTGLDQASFQDYEYLKSMLHSFVPRFARVVSQISDAYLPGDARNLSDQIAGLMMPDPATDETKDLRNFLALYAKRYVHEALSAEEILKRCLMHMVKMPFELESSIRYGLIVN
;
A
#
# COMPACT_ATOMS: atom_id res chain seq x y z
N MET A 1 32.21 -34.07 -7.58
CA MET A 1 31.26 -33.71 -6.52
C MET A 1 31.18 -32.19 -6.49
N HIS A 2 30.23 -31.60 -7.22
CA HIS A 2 29.99 -30.17 -7.18
C HIS A 2 29.19 -29.86 -5.92
N ASN A 3 29.75 -29.03 -5.04
CA ASN A 3 29.06 -28.46 -3.90
C ASN A 3 27.90 -27.60 -4.41
N LEU A 4 26.69 -28.18 -4.40
CA LEU A 4 25.44 -27.44 -4.38
C LEU A 4 25.29 -26.83 -2.98
N THR A 5 26.08 -25.82 -2.66
CA THR A 5 25.64 -24.80 -1.71
C THR A 5 24.59 -23.97 -2.43
N SER A 6 23.37 -24.51 -2.52
CA SER A 6 22.19 -23.70 -2.80
C SER A 6 22.11 -22.68 -1.68
N SER A 7 22.50 -21.43 -1.95
CA SER A 7 22.06 -20.31 -1.12
C SER A 7 20.55 -20.21 -1.28
N LEU A 8 19.82 -21.03 -0.53
CA LEU A 8 18.40 -20.86 -0.29
C LEU A 8 18.26 -19.66 0.65
N ASP A 9 18.59 -18.49 0.11
CA ASP A 9 18.22 -17.24 0.74
C ASP A 9 16.69 -17.15 0.64
N PRO A 10 15.98 -17.00 1.76
CA PRO A 10 14.52 -16.95 1.72
C PRO A 10 14.07 -15.76 0.87
N LEU A 11 13.00 -15.96 0.09
CA LEU A 11 12.33 -14.91 -0.70
C LEU A 11 11.95 -13.68 0.15
N TYR A 12 11.84 -13.89 1.47
CA TYR A 12 11.60 -12.88 2.49
C TYR A 12 12.77 -12.90 3.46
N SER A 13 13.59 -11.84 3.47
CA SER A 13 14.76 -11.74 4.35
C SER A 13 14.35 -11.75 5.82
N SER A 14 13.12 -11.32 6.13
CA SER A 14 12.56 -11.26 7.48
C SER A 14 11.78 -12.53 7.89
N GLY A 15 11.61 -13.51 6.99
CA GLY A 15 10.70 -14.65 7.23
C GLY A 15 9.24 -14.24 7.39
N GLY A 16 8.85 -13.07 6.86
CA GLY A 16 7.52 -12.48 6.99
C GLY A 16 7.34 -11.60 8.24
N LYS A 17 8.38 -11.46 9.08
CA LYS A 17 8.38 -10.64 10.30
C LYS A 17 9.44 -9.54 10.23
N GLY A 18 9.01 -8.32 9.90
CA GLY A 18 9.81 -7.12 10.09
C GLY A 18 10.21 -6.37 8.80
N SER A 19 10.14 -5.04 8.96
CA SER A 19 10.54 -3.89 8.13
C SER A 19 10.12 -3.81 6.66
N MET A 20 9.34 -2.76 6.35
CA MET A 20 8.96 -2.31 5.00
C MET A 20 8.24 -3.37 4.17
N ARG A 21 7.29 -4.05 4.81
CA ARG A 21 6.38 -4.98 4.14
C ARG A 21 5.24 -4.20 3.50
N TYR A 22 4.84 -4.53 2.29
CA TYR A 22 3.75 -3.84 1.61
C TYR A 22 2.87 -4.72 0.73
N PHE A 23 1.68 -4.22 0.45
CA PHE A 23 0.62 -4.85 -0.29
C PHE A 23 0.11 -3.88 -1.36
N PHE A 24 -0.09 -4.40 -2.57
CA PHE A 24 -0.88 -3.69 -3.56
C PHE A 24 -2.36 -3.91 -3.23
N LEU A 25 -3.02 -2.85 -2.78
CA LEU A 25 -4.45 -2.82 -2.61
C LEU A 25 -5.14 -2.56 -3.97
N HIS A 26 -4.48 -1.80 -4.84
CA HIS A 26 -4.82 -1.65 -6.25
C HIS A 26 -3.55 -1.37 -7.07
N GLY A 27 -3.53 -1.80 -8.34
CA GLY A 27 -2.38 -1.62 -9.22
C GLY A 27 -1.29 -2.66 -8.98
N GLY A 28 -0.05 -2.31 -9.29
CA GLY A 28 1.12 -3.19 -9.17
C GLY A 28 2.42 -2.47 -9.50
N TYR A 29 3.48 -3.24 -9.72
CA TYR A 29 4.72 -2.68 -10.27
C TYR A 29 4.53 -2.25 -11.72
N SER A 30 5.17 -1.14 -12.09
CA SER A 30 5.30 -0.73 -13.48
C SER A 30 6.45 -1.47 -14.12
N ARG A 31 6.21 -1.98 -15.34
CA ARG A 31 7.28 -2.49 -16.22
C ARG A 31 7.88 -1.40 -17.09
N LEU A 32 7.32 -0.19 -17.07
CA LEU A 32 7.81 0.93 -17.85
C LEU A 32 9.02 1.52 -17.13
N PRO A 33 10.12 1.81 -17.85
CA PRO A 33 11.29 2.42 -17.24
C PRO A 33 10.91 3.75 -16.59
N PHE A 34 11.57 4.06 -15.48
CA PHE A 34 11.54 5.41 -14.93
C PHE A 34 12.54 6.25 -15.73
N PRO A 35 12.10 7.36 -16.35
CA PRO A 35 12.99 8.21 -17.13
C PRO A 35 14.18 8.75 -16.30
N ASP A 36 15.33 8.92 -16.95
CA ASP A 36 16.55 9.46 -16.31
C ASP A 36 16.56 10.99 -16.25
N ASP A 37 15.66 11.65 -16.99
CA ASP A 37 15.50 13.09 -17.05
C ASP A 37 14.55 13.60 -15.94
N GLU A 38 13.77 14.63 -16.25
CA GLU A 38 12.88 15.31 -15.32
C GLU A 38 11.49 14.66 -15.30
N VAL A 39 11.06 14.18 -14.13
CA VAL A 39 9.79 13.46 -13.98
C VAL A 39 9.03 13.99 -12.77
N SER A 40 7.76 14.31 -12.96
CA SER A 40 6.83 14.58 -11.86
C SER A 40 5.90 13.39 -11.66
N VAL A 41 5.63 13.05 -10.40
CA VAL A 41 4.67 12.01 -10.00
C VAL A 41 3.63 12.64 -9.08
N GLU A 42 2.35 12.46 -9.42
CA GLU A 42 1.22 12.93 -8.62
C GLU A 42 0.81 11.82 -7.65
N ALA A 43 1.02 12.05 -6.36
CA ALA A 43 0.78 11.04 -5.34
C ALA A 43 0.33 11.64 -4.00
N LYS A 44 -0.36 10.84 -3.19
CA LYS A 44 -0.71 11.17 -1.81
C LYS A 44 -0.14 10.13 -0.87
N VAL A 45 0.52 10.61 0.18
CA VAL A 45 1.11 9.78 1.23
C VAL A 45 0.37 10.05 2.53
N LEU A 46 -0.18 9.00 3.11
CA LEU A 46 -0.88 9.02 4.38
C LEU A 46 -0.21 8.04 5.34
N VAL A 47 -0.17 8.37 6.62
CA VAL A 47 0.28 7.45 7.67
C VAL A 47 -0.88 7.16 8.59
N PHE A 48 -1.14 5.87 8.80
CA PHE A 48 -2.13 5.37 9.74
C PHE A 48 -1.42 4.71 10.93
N ASN A 49 -2.02 4.83 12.11
CA ASN A 49 -1.63 4.00 13.25
C ASN A 49 -2.34 2.65 13.25
N GLY A 50 -2.00 1.78 14.21
CA GLY A 50 -2.59 0.46 14.35
C GLY A 50 -4.09 0.45 14.65
N GLN A 51 -4.71 1.59 14.95
CA GLN A 51 -6.16 1.72 15.11
C GLN A 51 -6.87 2.14 13.81
N GLY A 52 -6.13 2.34 12.72
CA GLY A 52 -6.66 2.82 11.45
C GLY A 52 -6.97 4.32 11.44
N LYS A 53 -6.38 5.10 12.35
CA LYS A 53 -6.50 6.57 12.33
C LYS A 53 -5.33 7.19 11.58
N ILE A 54 -5.61 8.21 10.79
CA ILE A 54 -4.58 9.01 10.11
C ILE A 54 -3.83 9.81 11.17
N VAL A 55 -2.50 9.64 11.23
CA VAL A 55 -1.57 10.37 12.10
C VAL A 55 -0.66 11.33 11.31
N PHE A 56 -0.62 11.18 9.99
CA PHE A 56 0.04 12.11 9.09
C PHE A 56 -0.70 12.18 7.75
N ASP A 57 -0.95 13.41 7.29
CA ASP A 57 -1.41 13.73 5.94
C ASP A 57 -0.56 14.89 5.41
N HIS A 58 0.17 14.67 4.31
CA HIS A 58 1.08 15.66 3.75
C HIS A 58 0.35 16.91 3.24
N SER A 59 -0.86 16.74 2.70
CA SER A 59 -1.69 17.84 2.22
C SER A 59 -3.15 17.55 2.54
N THR A 60 -3.68 18.20 3.58
CA THR A 60 -5.09 18.05 3.98
C THR A 60 -6.05 18.66 2.98
N ASP A 61 -5.58 19.67 2.23
CA ASP A 61 -6.42 20.50 1.38
C ASP A 61 -6.37 20.05 -0.09
N GLU A 62 -5.29 19.39 -0.52
CA GLU A 62 -5.14 18.87 -1.88
C GLU A 62 -5.30 17.34 -1.94
N PRO A 63 -5.85 16.81 -3.06
CA PRO A 63 -6.01 15.37 -3.25
C PRO A 63 -4.69 14.64 -3.45
N THR A 64 -3.65 15.31 -3.95
CA THR A 64 -2.30 14.79 -4.17
C THR A 64 -1.26 15.90 -4.05
N SER A 65 -0.01 15.49 -3.83
CA SER A 65 1.20 16.29 -3.97
C SER A 65 1.96 15.90 -5.23
N ARG A 66 2.76 16.82 -5.76
CA ARG A 66 3.65 16.62 -6.89
C ARG A 66 5.07 16.34 -6.42
N TYR A 67 5.50 15.10 -6.57
CA TYR A 67 6.86 14.65 -6.28
C TYR A 67 7.72 14.82 -7.52
N HIS A 68 8.77 15.62 -7.42
CA HIS A 68 9.61 15.99 -8.55
C HIS A 68 10.98 15.32 -8.48
N PHE A 69 11.31 14.56 -9.52
CA PHE A 69 12.54 13.79 -9.64
C PHE A 69 13.42 14.31 -10.77
N ILE A 70 14.72 14.42 -10.51
CA ILE A 70 15.75 14.72 -11.50
C ILE A 70 16.86 13.68 -11.35
N ASN A 71 17.25 13.02 -12.45
CA ASN A 71 18.24 11.93 -12.40
C ASN A 71 17.86 10.85 -11.36
N ARG A 72 16.56 10.53 -11.26
CA ARG A 72 15.96 9.56 -10.32
C ARG A 72 16.07 9.90 -8.82
N ALA A 73 16.58 11.08 -8.47
CA ALA A 73 16.60 11.58 -7.11
C ALA A 73 15.41 12.53 -6.88
N LEU A 74 14.73 12.41 -5.74
CA LEU A 74 13.68 13.35 -5.35
C LEU A 74 14.32 14.71 -5.04
N VAL A 75 13.92 15.75 -5.76
CA VAL A 75 14.45 17.11 -5.60
C VAL A 75 13.49 18.03 -4.87
N SER A 76 12.18 17.85 -5.06
CA SER A 76 11.16 18.63 -4.35
C SER A 76 9.82 17.90 -4.26
N VAL A 77 8.99 18.32 -3.30
CA VAL A 77 7.56 17.97 -3.22
C VAL A 77 6.77 19.27 -3.18
N ASP A 78 5.82 19.45 -4.09
CA ASP A 78 5.06 20.70 -4.24
C ASP A 78 5.98 21.94 -4.29
N ASP A 79 7.05 21.82 -5.08
CA ASP A 79 8.11 22.84 -5.26
C ASP A 79 8.92 23.18 -4.00
N GLN A 80 8.79 22.40 -2.92
CA GLN A 80 9.59 22.51 -1.70
C GLN A 80 10.72 21.47 -1.66
N GLN A 81 11.98 21.91 -1.60
CA GLN A 81 13.16 21.02 -1.71
C GLN A 81 13.36 20.13 -0.47
N ASP A 82 13.11 20.66 0.72
CA ASP A 82 13.33 19.95 2.00
C ASP A 82 12.02 19.45 2.62
N ALA A 83 11.03 19.13 1.78
CA ALA A 83 9.76 18.59 2.24
C ALA A 83 9.97 17.29 3.03
N HIS A 84 9.28 17.17 4.16
CA HIS A 84 9.27 15.93 4.93
C HIS A 84 8.48 14.85 4.19
N VAL A 85 9.13 13.71 3.92
CA VAL A 85 8.51 12.54 3.30
C VAL A 85 8.58 11.38 4.30
N PRO A 86 7.43 10.91 4.84
CA PRO A 86 7.43 9.80 5.78
C PRO A 86 7.89 8.52 5.08
N ALA A 87 8.77 7.75 5.73
CA ALA A 87 9.39 6.58 5.11
C ALA A 87 10.04 6.91 3.76
N ARG A 88 10.83 7.98 3.72
CA ARG A 88 11.42 8.55 2.50
C ARG A 88 11.97 7.51 1.52
N ILE A 89 12.82 6.59 2.00
CA ILE A 89 13.40 5.53 1.16
C ILE A 89 12.30 4.71 0.48
N PHE A 90 11.31 4.26 1.27
CA PHE A 90 10.19 3.48 0.75
C PHE A 90 9.38 4.27 -0.28
N VAL A 91 8.97 5.49 0.05
CA VAL A 91 8.13 6.32 -0.83
C VAL A 91 8.85 6.66 -2.13
N GLU A 92 10.09 7.16 -2.06
CA GLU A 92 10.89 7.52 -3.23
C GLU A 92 11.12 6.31 -4.14
N THR A 93 11.50 5.16 -3.58
CA THR A 93 11.70 3.93 -4.37
C THR A 93 10.40 3.48 -5.02
N LEU A 94 9.28 3.45 -4.31
CA LEU A 94 8.02 2.95 -4.89
C LEU A 94 7.44 3.88 -5.96
N LEU A 95 7.50 5.21 -5.78
CA LEU A 95 7.02 6.18 -6.77
C LEU A 95 7.69 6.00 -8.15
N LYS A 96 8.93 5.51 -8.18
CA LYS A 96 9.66 5.21 -9.42
C LYS A 96 9.20 3.92 -10.11
N ASN A 97 8.58 3.00 -9.36
CA ASN A 97 8.46 1.59 -9.74
C ASN A 97 7.03 1.06 -9.80
N ILE A 98 6.00 1.89 -9.57
CA ILE A 98 4.60 1.47 -9.54
C ILE A 98 3.83 1.93 -10.78
N SER A 99 2.78 1.17 -11.12
CA SER A 99 1.84 1.50 -12.19
C SER A 99 0.97 2.70 -11.81
N ILE A 100 0.19 3.20 -12.77
CA ILE A 100 -0.79 4.26 -12.55
C ILE A 100 -2.13 3.81 -13.11
N PRO A 101 -3.23 3.90 -12.35
CA PRO A 101 -3.30 4.28 -10.93
C PRO A 101 -2.78 3.16 -10.00
N THR A 102 -2.34 3.51 -8.78
CA THR A 102 -1.94 2.54 -7.75
C THR A 102 -2.38 3.01 -6.36
N LEU A 103 -2.78 2.06 -5.51
CA LEU A 103 -2.92 2.25 -4.07
C LEU A 103 -2.18 1.12 -3.36
N LEU A 104 -1.20 1.51 -2.56
CA LEU A 104 -0.33 0.62 -1.83
C LEU A 104 -0.48 0.86 -0.33
N PHE A 105 -0.35 -0.21 0.44
CA PHE A 105 -0.37 -0.20 1.90
C PHE A 105 0.90 -0.86 2.42
N ALA A 106 1.66 -0.18 3.27
CA ALA A 106 2.92 -0.66 3.82
C ALA A 106 2.92 -0.60 5.34
N GLU A 107 3.48 -1.62 5.97
CA GLU A 107 3.84 -1.63 7.38
C GLU A 107 5.33 -1.30 7.52
N ILE A 108 5.61 -0.21 8.21
CA ILE A 108 6.95 0.38 8.30
C ILE A 108 7.30 0.60 9.77
N PRO A 109 8.54 0.24 10.19
CA PRO A 109 9.03 0.54 11.53
C PRO A 109 8.90 2.03 11.82
N ARG A 110 8.36 2.36 12.98
CA ARG A 110 7.97 3.73 13.32
C ARG A 110 9.12 4.74 13.20
N ASP A 111 10.33 4.33 13.57
CA ASP A 111 11.58 5.11 13.49
C ASP A 111 11.95 5.53 12.07
N GLN A 112 11.46 4.82 11.05
CA GLN A 112 11.66 5.17 9.64
C GLN A 112 10.56 6.11 9.10
N VAL A 113 9.45 6.27 9.83
CA VAL A 113 8.29 7.08 9.39
C VAL A 113 8.29 8.45 10.04
N ILE A 114 8.41 8.51 11.36
CA ILE A 114 8.35 9.75 12.15
C ILE A 114 9.56 9.78 13.10
N ALA A 115 10.30 10.89 13.09
CA ALA A 115 11.39 11.10 14.03
C ALA A 115 10.85 11.54 15.41
N GLY A 116 11.11 10.77 16.47
CA GLY A 116 10.92 11.20 17.85
C GLY A 116 10.12 10.26 18.77
N ASP A 117 10.26 10.52 20.08
CA ASP A 117 9.60 9.82 21.19
C ASP A 117 8.14 10.30 21.38
N SER A 118 7.27 10.09 20.38
CA SER A 118 5.81 10.15 20.61
C SER A 118 5.35 9.00 21.53
N GLU A 119 4.33 9.24 22.36
CA GLU A 119 3.70 8.28 23.28
C GLU A 119 2.91 7.15 22.58
N GLU A 120 3.03 7.00 21.26
CA GLU A 120 2.26 6.03 20.51
C GLU A 120 2.89 4.62 20.63
N ASP A 121 2.30 3.72 21.41
CA ASP A 121 2.82 2.36 21.68
C ASP A 121 3.02 1.45 20.45
N SER A 122 2.64 1.92 19.25
CA SER A 122 2.72 1.12 18.02
C SER A 122 4.17 1.04 17.50
N ARG A 123 4.73 -0.16 17.47
CA ARG A 123 6.07 -0.43 16.90
C ARG A 123 6.15 -0.17 15.40
N PHE A 124 5.01 -0.26 14.72
CA PHE A 124 4.88 -0.03 13.29
C PHE A 124 3.84 1.04 13.01
N LEU A 125 4.06 1.78 11.94
CA LEU A 125 3.09 2.68 11.33
C LEU A 125 2.78 2.19 9.91
N TYR A 126 1.59 2.54 9.45
CA TYR A 126 1.06 2.04 8.19
C TYR A 126 1.07 3.16 7.15
N VAL A 127 2.03 3.12 6.23
CA VAL A 127 2.17 4.10 5.16
C VAL A 127 1.31 3.68 3.97
N VAL A 128 0.44 4.57 3.53
CA VAL A 128 -0.44 4.37 2.38
C VAL A 128 -0.01 5.34 1.29
N LEU A 129 0.29 4.78 0.13
CA LEU A 129 0.73 5.52 -1.04
C LEU A 129 -0.31 5.39 -2.14
N VAL A 130 -0.91 6.51 -2.53
CA VAL A 130 -1.82 6.62 -3.68
C VAL A 130 -1.08 7.33 -4.80
N THR A 131 -1.09 6.80 -6.02
CA THR A 131 -0.45 7.41 -7.19
C THR A 131 -1.43 7.48 -8.34
N LEU A 132 -1.58 8.68 -8.90
CA LEU A 132 -2.61 9.01 -9.88
C LEU A 132 -2.05 9.54 -11.21
N GLY A 133 -0.81 10.01 -11.23
CA GLY A 133 -0.23 10.60 -12.44
C GLY A 133 1.30 10.55 -12.45
N ARG A 134 1.88 10.53 -13.64
CA ARG A 134 3.32 10.68 -13.88
C ARG A 134 3.55 11.31 -15.23
N THR A 135 4.53 12.20 -15.32
CA THR A 135 4.96 12.78 -16.60
C THR A 135 5.24 11.68 -17.62
N GLY A 136 4.71 11.85 -18.84
CA GLY A 136 4.91 10.92 -19.94
C GLY A 136 4.05 9.65 -19.90
N LEU A 137 3.12 9.51 -18.94
CA LEU A 137 2.09 8.47 -18.93
C LEU A 137 0.69 9.08 -18.96
N ASP A 138 -0.29 8.29 -19.40
CA ASP A 138 -1.70 8.64 -19.25
C ASP A 138 -2.05 8.78 -17.77
N GLN A 139 -2.74 9.86 -17.42
CA GLN A 139 -3.22 10.08 -16.06
C GLN A 139 -4.38 9.14 -15.72
N ALA A 140 -4.53 8.85 -14.42
CA ALA A 140 -5.67 8.11 -13.91
C ALA A 140 -6.99 8.78 -14.29
N SER A 141 -8.00 7.99 -14.67
CA SER A 141 -9.31 8.53 -15.00
C SER A 141 -10.03 9.04 -13.74
N PHE A 142 -11.03 9.89 -13.90
CA PHE A 142 -11.88 10.31 -12.78
C PHE A 142 -12.55 9.12 -12.06
N GLN A 143 -12.90 8.06 -12.81
CA GLN A 143 -13.48 6.85 -12.22
C GLN A 143 -12.46 6.08 -11.35
N ASP A 144 -11.18 6.11 -11.74
CA ASP A 144 -10.10 5.53 -10.93
C ASP A 144 -9.88 6.33 -9.66
N TYR A 145 -9.88 7.65 -9.77
CA TYR A 145 -9.79 8.54 -8.61
C TYR A 145 -10.91 8.27 -7.60
N GLU A 146 -12.17 8.27 -8.04
CA GLU A 146 -13.31 8.03 -7.15
C GLU A 146 -13.27 6.62 -6.52
N TYR A 147 -12.84 5.61 -7.29
CA TYR A 147 -12.66 4.26 -6.79
C TYR A 147 -11.56 4.20 -5.71
N LEU A 148 -10.38 4.77 -5.96
CA LEU A 148 -9.27 4.77 -5.00
C LEU A 148 -9.57 5.63 -3.78
N LYS A 149 -10.26 6.75 -3.94
CA LYS A 149 -10.76 7.58 -2.85
C LYS A 149 -11.73 6.80 -1.95
N SER A 150 -12.69 6.09 -2.54
CA SER A 150 -13.59 5.23 -1.78
C SER A 150 -12.84 4.13 -1.03
N MET A 151 -11.86 3.50 -1.68
CA MET A 151 -11.00 2.51 -1.04
C MET A 151 -10.22 3.09 0.14
N LEU A 152 -9.63 4.26 -0.05
CA LEU A 152 -8.82 4.94 0.95
C LEU A 152 -9.60 5.32 2.21
N HIS A 153 -10.86 5.72 2.07
CA HIS A 153 -11.67 6.14 3.22
C HIS A 153 -12.49 5.00 3.85
N SER A 154 -12.99 4.06 3.06
CA SER A 154 -13.90 3.01 3.55
C SER A 154 -13.20 1.69 3.89
N PHE A 155 -12.15 1.33 3.14
CA PHE A 155 -11.47 0.04 3.25
C PHE A 155 -10.17 0.13 4.06
N VAL A 156 -9.28 1.06 3.68
CA VAL A 156 -7.92 1.17 4.25
C VAL A 156 -7.89 1.31 5.77
N PRO A 157 -8.72 2.15 6.43
CA PRO A 157 -8.70 2.29 7.89
C PRO A 157 -8.99 0.96 8.60
N ARG A 158 -9.96 0.19 8.08
CA ARG A 158 -10.32 -1.13 8.62
C ARG A 158 -9.23 -2.14 8.37
N PHE A 159 -8.66 -2.11 7.16
CA PHE A 159 -7.56 -2.99 6.79
C PHE A 159 -6.36 -2.73 7.70
N ALA A 160 -5.97 -1.47 7.92
CA ALA A 160 -4.90 -1.08 8.83
C ALA A 160 -5.13 -1.60 10.26
N ARG A 161 -6.35 -1.41 10.78
CA ARG A 161 -6.73 -1.89 12.12
C ARG A 161 -6.63 -3.40 12.26
N VAL A 162 -7.06 -4.14 11.24
CA VAL A 162 -7.04 -5.60 11.30
C VAL A 162 -5.62 -6.13 11.10
N VAL A 163 -4.90 -5.60 10.12
CA VAL A 163 -3.52 -6.01 9.83
C VAL A 163 -2.61 -5.78 11.03
N SER A 164 -2.79 -4.69 11.78
CA SER A 164 -2.00 -4.43 12.98
C SER A 164 -2.18 -5.48 14.07
N GLN A 165 -3.38 -6.06 14.19
CA GLN A 165 -3.69 -7.09 15.19
C GLN A 165 -3.09 -8.45 14.83
N ILE A 166 -2.92 -8.73 13.55
CA ILE A 166 -2.44 -10.03 13.05
C ILE A 166 -1.08 -9.95 12.35
N SER A 167 -0.36 -8.83 12.49
CA SER A 167 0.89 -8.53 11.79
C SER A 167 1.97 -9.62 11.90
N ASP A 168 2.04 -10.27 13.05
CA ASP A 168 2.98 -11.35 13.34
C ASP A 168 2.59 -12.71 12.74
N ALA A 169 1.35 -12.86 12.27
CA ALA A 169 0.78 -14.12 11.78
C ALA A 169 0.79 -14.25 10.24
N TYR A 170 1.22 -13.21 9.53
CA TYR A 170 1.27 -13.24 8.07
C TYR A 170 2.38 -14.16 7.56
N LEU A 171 1.98 -15.32 7.02
CA LEU A 171 2.88 -16.20 6.28
C LEU A 171 2.52 -16.16 4.79
N PRO A 172 3.50 -15.89 3.91
CA PRO A 172 3.31 -15.99 2.47
C PRO A 172 2.77 -17.37 2.07
N GLY A 173 1.79 -17.41 1.19
CA GLY A 173 1.24 -18.66 0.64
C GLY A 173 -0.09 -19.14 1.25
N ASP A 174 -0.55 -18.57 2.38
CA ASP A 174 -1.87 -18.89 2.96
C ASP A 174 -2.89 -17.75 2.75
N ALA A 175 -2.98 -17.28 1.50
CA ALA A 175 -3.84 -16.16 1.14
C ALA A 175 -5.31 -16.41 1.49
N ARG A 176 -5.77 -17.67 1.38
CA ARG A 176 -7.16 -18.06 1.60
C ARG A 176 -7.56 -17.91 3.06
N ASN A 177 -6.87 -18.62 3.96
CA ASN A 177 -7.22 -18.54 5.37
C ASN A 177 -7.00 -17.12 5.92
N LEU A 178 -5.97 -16.44 5.43
CA LEU A 178 -5.71 -15.05 5.79
C LEU A 178 -6.83 -14.11 5.31
N SER A 179 -7.34 -14.29 4.09
CA SER A 179 -8.46 -13.50 3.57
C SER A 179 -9.74 -13.74 4.38
N ASP A 180 -10.01 -14.98 4.78
CA ASP A 180 -11.16 -15.32 5.62
C ASP A 180 -11.04 -14.69 7.01
N GLN A 181 -9.86 -14.78 7.63
CA GLN A 181 -9.58 -14.19 8.93
C GLN A 181 -9.72 -12.66 8.89
N ILE A 182 -9.12 -11.99 7.90
CA ILE A 182 -9.21 -10.54 7.77
C ILE A 182 -10.65 -10.12 7.48
N ALA A 183 -11.37 -10.83 6.62
CA ALA A 183 -12.77 -10.54 6.32
C ALA A 183 -13.64 -10.59 7.59
N GLY A 184 -13.49 -11.64 8.41
CA GLY A 184 -14.24 -11.78 9.65
C GLY A 184 -13.97 -10.67 10.67
N LEU A 185 -12.75 -10.12 10.69
CA LEU A 185 -12.38 -9.00 11.58
C LEU A 185 -12.78 -7.62 11.03
N MET A 186 -12.82 -7.46 9.71
CA MET A 186 -13.25 -6.22 9.05
C MET A 186 -14.78 -6.06 9.04
N MET A 187 -15.51 -7.19 9.00
CA MET A 187 -16.97 -7.24 8.93
C MET A 187 -17.52 -8.30 9.90
N PRO A 188 -17.37 -8.11 11.22
CA PRO A 188 -17.86 -9.09 12.22
C PRO A 188 -19.38 -9.18 12.24
N ASP A 189 -20.08 -8.09 11.92
CA ASP A 189 -21.52 -8.07 11.67
C ASP A 189 -21.83 -7.30 10.37
N PRO A 190 -22.13 -8.00 9.27
CA PRO A 190 -22.43 -7.42 7.96
C PRO A 190 -23.69 -6.53 7.92
N ALA A 191 -24.56 -6.60 8.93
CA ALA A 191 -25.83 -5.87 8.94
C ALA A 191 -25.72 -4.48 9.61
N THR A 192 -24.70 -4.25 10.44
CA THR A 192 -24.53 -3.02 11.21
C THR A 192 -24.31 -1.76 10.35
N ASP A 193 -24.73 -0.62 10.88
CA ASP A 193 -24.41 0.68 10.28
C ASP A 193 -22.91 0.96 10.27
N GLU A 194 -22.16 0.40 11.23
CA GLU A 194 -20.70 0.50 11.27
C GLU A 194 -20.03 -0.06 10.02
N THR A 195 -20.63 -1.04 9.32
CA THR A 195 -20.05 -1.61 8.10
C THR A 195 -20.60 -1.00 6.81
N LYS A 196 -21.49 0.00 6.90
CA LYS A 196 -22.15 0.62 5.74
C LYS A 196 -21.17 1.18 4.70
N ASP A 197 -20.17 1.94 5.13
CA ASP A 197 -19.20 2.53 4.20
C ASP A 197 -18.32 1.49 3.50
N LEU A 198 -17.98 0.41 4.22
CA LEU A 198 -17.29 -0.75 3.64
C LEU A 198 -18.19 -1.45 2.62
N ARG A 199 -19.47 -1.67 2.93
CA ARG A 199 -20.45 -2.26 2.00
C ARG A 199 -20.61 -1.42 0.73
N ASN A 200 -20.63 -0.09 0.85
CA ASN A 200 -20.68 0.82 -0.29
C ASN A 200 -19.44 0.66 -1.19
N PHE A 201 -18.24 0.61 -0.59
CA PHE A 201 -17.01 0.32 -1.34
C PHE A 201 -17.06 -1.05 -2.03
N LEU A 202 -17.52 -2.10 -1.33
CA LEU A 202 -17.61 -3.44 -1.90
C LEU A 202 -18.61 -3.51 -3.07
N ALA A 203 -19.69 -2.73 -3.04
CA ALA A 203 -20.58 -2.60 -4.19
C ALA A 203 -19.88 -1.96 -5.40
N LEU A 204 -19.04 -0.94 -5.18
CA LEU A 204 -18.20 -0.34 -6.24
C LEU A 204 -17.18 -1.34 -6.79
N TYR A 205 -16.50 -2.08 -5.90
CA TYR A 205 -15.57 -3.16 -6.28
C TYR A 205 -16.27 -4.23 -7.12
N ALA A 206 -17.45 -4.70 -6.68
CA ALA A 206 -18.19 -5.76 -7.35
C ALA A 206 -18.63 -5.34 -8.76
N LYS A 207 -19.11 -4.10 -8.91
CA LYS A 207 -19.46 -3.52 -10.22
C LYS A 207 -18.26 -3.51 -11.18
N ARG A 208 -17.06 -3.29 -10.65
CA ARG A 208 -15.83 -3.18 -11.44
C ARG A 208 -15.18 -4.52 -11.77
N TYR A 209 -15.26 -5.53 -10.89
CA TYR A 209 -14.44 -6.75 -11.02
C TYR A 209 -15.17 -8.09 -10.85
N VAL A 210 -16.30 -8.14 -10.13
CA VAL A 210 -16.90 -9.43 -9.72
C VAL A 210 -17.96 -9.89 -10.70
N HIS A 211 -18.72 -8.97 -11.31
CA HIS A 211 -19.75 -9.23 -12.34
C HIS A 211 -20.78 -10.35 -12.00
N GLU A 212 -20.85 -10.77 -10.73
CA GLU A 212 -21.70 -11.83 -10.18
C GLU A 212 -22.43 -11.29 -8.95
N ALA A 213 -23.64 -11.80 -8.68
CA ALA A 213 -24.40 -11.45 -7.49
C ALA A 213 -23.89 -12.28 -6.30
N LEU A 214 -23.09 -11.64 -5.45
CA LEU A 214 -22.51 -12.23 -4.24
C LEU A 214 -22.86 -11.41 -3.00
N SER A 215 -22.78 -12.04 -1.83
CA SER A 215 -22.87 -11.33 -0.56
C SER A 215 -21.67 -10.38 -0.36
N ALA A 216 -21.84 -9.34 0.46
CA ALA A 216 -20.75 -8.40 0.76
C ALA A 216 -19.53 -9.11 1.37
N GLU A 217 -19.74 -10.13 2.20
CA GLU A 217 -18.68 -10.92 2.80
C GLU A 217 -17.88 -11.69 1.74
N GLU A 218 -18.55 -12.35 0.79
CA GLU A 218 -17.89 -13.07 -0.30
C GLU A 218 -17.11 -12.11 -1.22
N ILE A 219 -17.68 -10.93 -1.51
CA ILE A 219 -16.99 -9.88 -2.27
C ILE A 219 -15.73 -9.45 -1.51
N LEU A 220 -15.82 -9.22 -0.20
CA LEU A 220 -14.68 -8.84 0.64
C LEU A 220 -13.59 -9.90 0.63
N LYS A 221 -13.95 -11.19 0.77
CA LYS A 221 -12.99 -12.30 0.70
C LYS A 221 -12.28 -12.35 -0.64
N ARG A 222 -13.01 -12.24 -1.76
CA ARG A 222 -12.40 -12.17 -3.11
C ARG A 222 -11.49 -10.96 -3.26
N CYS A 223 -11.93 -9.80 -2.77
CA CYS A 223 -11.16 -8.55 -2.75
C CYS A 223 -9.83 -8.75 -2.00
N LEU A 224 -9.87 -9.28 -0.79
CA LEU A 224 -8.71 -9.56 0.05
C LEU A 224 -7.78 -10.62 -0.56
N MET A 225 -8.33 -11.69 -1.15
CA MET A 225 -7.54 -12.70 -1.86
C MET A 225 -6.60 -12.09 -2.90
N HIS A 226 -7.01 -11.03 -3.59
CA HIS A 226 -6.15 -10.35 -4.56
C HIS A 226 -5.06 -9.49 -3.90
N MET A 227 -5.32 -8.94 -2.72
CA MET A 227 -4.45 -8.00 -2.01
C MET A 227 -3.42 -8.71 -1.13
N VAL A 228 -3.83 -9.76 -0.43
CA VAL A 228 -3.00 -10.42 0.60
C VAL A 228 -2.25 -11.65 0.08
N LYS A 229 -2.45 -12.02 -1.19
CA LYS A 229 -1.82 -13.21 -1.78
C LYS A 229 -0.29 -13.19 -1.76
N MET A 230 0.31 -12.01 -1.88
CA MET A 230 1.76 -11.83 -1.84
C MET A 230 2.07 -10.49 -1.17
N PRO A 231 2.39 -10.49 0.14
CA PRO A 231 3.13 -9.36 0.70
C PRO A 231 4.47 -9.25 -0.01
N PHE A 232 4.97 -8.03 -0.15
CA PHE A 232 6.31 -7.74 -0.64
C PHE A 232 7.15 -7.15 0.49
N GLU A 233 8.45 -7.37 0.45
CA GLU A 233 9.42 -6.68 1.31
C GLU A 233 10.29 -5.82 0.40
N LEU A 234 10.51 -4.56 0.76
CA LEU A 234 11.24 -3.62 -0.11
C LEU A 234 12.60 -4.16 -0.55
N GLU A 235 13.41 -4.64 0.39
CA GLU A 235 14.74 -5.17 0.10
C GLU A 235 14.69 -6.41 -0.81
N SER A 236 13.75 -7.31 -0.55
CA SER A 236 13.56 -8.52 -1.35
C SER A 236 13.12 -8.15 -2.78
N SER A 237 12.20 -7.20 -2.92
CA SER A 237 11.77 -6.70 -4.23
C SER A 237 12.91 -6.07 -5.03
N ILE A 238 13.83 -5.34 -4.38
CA ILE A 238 15.05 -4.81 -5.01
C ILE A 238 15.99 -5.97 -5.39
N ARG A 239 16.28 -6.86 -4.44
CA ARG A 239 17.24 -7.98 -4.60
C ARG A 239 16.87 -8.90 -5.76
N TYR A 240 15.58 -9.21 -5.90
CA TYR A 240 15.07 -10.07 -6.96
C TYR A 240 14.70 -9.32 -8.25
N GLY A 241 15.03 -8.02 -8.34
CA GLY A 241 14.86 -7.22 -9.55
C GLY A 241 13.41 -6.94 -9.93
N LEU A 242 12.48 -7.00 -8.97
CA LEU A 242 11.08 -6.59 -9.18
C LEU A 242 10.95 -5.07 -9.32
N ILE A 243 11.81 -4.34 -8.61
CA ILE A 243 11.90 -2.89 -8.61
C ILE A 243 13.37 -2.45 -8.63
N VAL A 244 13.64 -1.28 -9.17
CA VAL A 244 14.97 -0.66 -9.17
C VAL A 244 15.08 0.37 -8.05
N ASN A 245 16.27 0.48 -7.45
CA ASN A 245 16.55 1.55 -6.50
C ASN A 245 16.83 2.87 -7.22
#